data_AF-A0ABC8YY22-F1
#
_entry.id   AF-A0ABC8YY22-F1
#
_cell.length_a   1.000
_cell.length_b   1.000
_cell.length_c   1.000
_cell.angle_alpha   90.00
_cell.angle_beta   90.00
_cell.angle_gamma   90.00
#
_symmetry.space_group_name_H-M   'P 1'
#
loop_
_entity.id
_entity.type
_entity.pdbx_description
1 polymer ?
#
loop_
_entity_poly.entity_id
_entity_poly.type
_entity_poly.pdbx_seq_one_letter_code
_entity_poly.pdbx_strand_id
1 'polypeptide(L)'
;MSCAAAWSPPSSALGRRGCRRARRPCSSSVRPRAAAGQHQQEGGAAGGVEAPRLVLHDSLDAAGVATAHARAARDGFEAQVGRLTRVSAEASIAISRGADLARAALCVAAEDDSLVSHSSVPLPVDAFIARLDDLSSGFCAGGNFPPYRAPPEVFFDYLDRYLYVHKGFRRTNGVSDVRTMYLHSVLTCRSGSALMLALIYSEILKTVRIYGLLDFDAEIFFPTDLNGLPRGYDKQKSKLGDESHIMTSESLLVEILRTLKGTFWPFQSNQSSSLFLNAVAANHHGPGSLGDDQTRSHGNISAVEMAAAKAAQHRLMRGVWTNVRFGDMRRALAACERLILLQHDPHELRDYAALLYHCGYYEECLHYLSSYQTAMVGQSPSNRLKILEDEAVNTLRARITLILAEDGWSNRRPAASYWTKNSEPW
;
A
#
# COMPACT_ATOMS: atom_id res chain seq x y z
N MET A 1 -54.18 16.73 -33.71
CA MET A 1 -53.64 17.67 -34.72
C MET A 1 -52.14 17.38 -34.80
N SER A 2 -51.69 16.41 -35.61
CA SER A 2 -51.15 16.57 -36.99
C SER A 2 -50.12 17.72 -37.07
N CYS A 3 -48.86 17.56 -37.46
CA CYS A 3 -48.28 16.65 -38.45
C CYS A 3 -46.82 16.27 -38.14
N ALA A 4 -46.43 15.12 -38.70
CA ALA A 4 -45.08 14.62 -38.84
C ALA A 4 -44.33 15.31 -40.01
N ALA A 5 -42.99 15.25 -39.97
CA ALA A 5 -42.17 15.18 -41.18
C ALA A 5 -40.88 14.41 -40.89
N ALA A 6 -40.80 13.23 -41.48
CA ALA A 6 -39.64 12.36 -41.53
C ALA A 6 -38.77 12.72 -42.73
N TRP A 7 -37.44 12.73 -42.57
CA TRP A 7 -36.51 12.66 -43.69
C TRP A 7 -35.45 11.59 -43.40
N SER A 8 -35.34 10.63 -44.31
CA SER A 8 -34.35 9.55 -44.39
C SER A 8 -33.67 9.63 -45.77
N PRO A 9 -32.56 8.90 -45.99
CA PRO A 9 -31.38 9.35 -46.74
C PRO A 9 -31.41 8.98 -48.23
N PRO A 10 -30.39 9.36 -49.04
CA PRO A 10 -30.20 8.75 -50.34
C PRO A 10 -29.22 7.56 -50.27
N SER A 11 -29.62 6.46 -50.89
CA SER A 11 -28.77 5.33 -51.29
C SER A 11 -29.01 5.06 -52.77
N SER A 12 -27.94 4.97 -53.56
CA SER A 12 -27.77 4.09 -54.74
C SER A 12 -26.34 4.29 -55.27
N ALA A 13 -25.45 3.29 -55.19
CA ALA A 13 -25.30 2.13 -56.11
C ALA A 13 -24.80 2.60 -57.49
N LEU A 14 -23.72 2.12 -58.13
CA LEU A 14 -23.00 0.84 -58.16
C LEU A 14 -21.61 1.06 -58.81
N GLY A 15 -20.61 0.25 -58.47
CA GLY A 15 -19.35 0.17 -59.21
C GLY A 15 -18.44 -0.95 -58.74
N ARG A 16 -18.38 -2.03 -59.52
CA ARG A 16 -17.74 -3.33 -59.22
C ARG A 16 -16.20 -3.35 -59.27
N ARG A 17 -15.64 -4.23 -58.43
CA ARG A 17 -14.47 -5.12 -58.60
C ARG A 17 -13.06 -4.52 -58.70
N GLY A 18 -12.23 -4.95 -57.74
CA GLY A 18 -10.77 -4.97 -57.83
C GLY A 18 -10.13 -5.66 -56.62
N CYS A 19 -10.11 -7.00 -56.61
CA CYS A 19 -9.33 -7.77 -55.65
C CYS A 19 -7.85 -7.43 -55.78
N ARG A 20 -7.25 -6.81 -54.75
CA ARG A 20 -5.80 -6.83 -54.54
C ARG A 20 -5.51 -7.19 -53.09
N ARG A 21 -5.01 -8.43 -52.92
CA ARG A 21 -4.27 -8.91 -51.76
C ARG A 21 -3.19 -7.91 -51.40
N ALA A 22 -3.28 -7.29 -50.22
CA ALA A 22 -2.15 -6.62 -49.58
C ALA A 22 -1.79 -7.39 -48.30
N ARG A 23 -0.51 -7.70 -48.22
CA ARG A 23 0.13 -8.63 -47.29
C ARG A 23 0.10 -8.10 -45.86
N ARG A 24 -0.27 -8.97 -44.91
CA ARG A 24 0.04 -8.81 -43.49
C ARG A 24 1.56 -8.86 -43.30
N PRO A 25 2.20 -7.93 -42.57
CA PRO A 25 3.54 -8.15 -42.05
C PRO A 25 3.43 -9.09 -40.85
N CYS A 26 3.92 -10.31 -41.01
CA CYS A 26 4.21 -11.20 -39.89
C CYS A 26 5.42 -10.63 -39.14
N SER A 27 5.24 -10.12 -37.92
CA SER A 27 6.34 -9.91 -36.99
C SER A 27 6.63 -11.23 -36.27
N SER A 28 7.80 -11.78 -36.57
CA SER A 28 8.34 -12.99 -35.99
C SER A 28 8.59 -12.82 -34.49
N SER A 29 7.92 -13.65 -33.68
CA SER A 29 8.26 -13.86 -32.27
C SER A 29 9.59 -14.63 -32.18
N VAL A 30 10.68 -13.94 -31.88
CA VAL A 30 11.93 -14.59 -31.49
C VAL A 30 11.85 -14.86 -29.99
N ARG A 31 11.59 -16.12 -29.63
CA ARG A 31 11.78 -16.64 -28.27
C ARG A 31 13.27 -16.95 -28.09
N PRO A 32 13.97 -16.42 -27.07
CA PRO A 32 15.23 -17.00 -26.64
C PRO A 32 14.93 -18.30 -25.89
N ARG A 33 15.47 -19.39 -26.43
CA ARG A 33 15.43 -20.74 -25.90
C ARG A 33 16.39 -20.81 -24.71
N ALA A 34 15.89 -21.31 -23.58
CA ALA A 34 16.69 -21.59 -22.39
C ALA A 34 17.87 -22.51 -22.72
N ALA A 35 19.09 -22.06 -22.42
CA ALA A 35 20.27 -22.91 -22.40
C ALA A 35 20.47 -23.41 -20.96
N ALA A 36 20.35 -24.72 -20.79
CA ALA A 36 20.73 -25.42 -19.57
C ALA A 36 22.26 -25.35 -19.43
N GLY A 37 22.73 -24.57 -18.46
CA GLY A 37 24.11 -24.59 -17.99
C GLY A 37 24.16 -25.27 -16.63
N GLN A 38 24.64 -26.52 -16.60
CA GLN A 38 25.08 -27.15 -15.36
C GLN A 38 26.28 -26.36 -14.83
N HIS A 39 26.13 -25.70 -13.68
CA HIS A 39 27.25 -25.24 -12.89
C HIS A 39 27.20 -25.88 -11.51
N GLN A 40 28.30 -26.55 -11.23
CA GLN A 40 28.60 -27.34 -10.06
C GLN A 40 28.59 -26.45 -8.81
N GLN A 41 28.16 -27.06 -7.71
CA GLN A 41 28.29 -26.54 -6.37
C GLN A 41 29.77 -26.30 -6.05
N GLU A 42 30.14 -25.04 -5.84
CA GLU A 42 31.23 -24.69 -4.95
C GLU A 42 30.64 -23.95 -3.76
N GLY A 43 30.77 -24.57 -2.59
CA GLY A 43 30.31 -24.06 -1.31
C GLY A 43 31.10 -22.83 -0.88
N GLY A 44 30.41 -21.70 -0.78
CA GLY A 44 30.84 -20.54 -0.04
C GLY A 44 29.72 -20.17 0.93
N ALA A 45 29.96 -20.39 2.23
CA ALA A 45 29.07 -20.02 3.31
C ALA A 45 28.93 -18.49 3.39
N ALA A 46 27.96 -17.93 2.68
CA ALA A 46 27.42 -16.61 2.94
C ALA A 46 26.22 -16.79 3.87
N GLY A 47 26.28 -16.21 5.07
CA GLY A 47 25.18 -16.22 6.03
C GLY A 47 23.92 -15.66 5.39
N GLY A 48 23.01 -16.54 5.00
CA GLY A 48 21.70 -16.17 4.50
C GLY A 48 20.94 -15.48 5.61
N VAL A 49 20.63 -14.20 5.42
CA VAL A 49 19.56 -13.56 6.18
C VAL A 49 18.30 -14.35 5.83
N GLU A 50 17.83 -15.16 6.76
CA GLU A 50 16.61 -15.95 6.61
C GLU A 50 15.47 -14.99 6.25
N ALA A 51 14.73 -15.30 5.19
CA ALA A 51 13.63 -14.46 4.74
C ALA A 51 12.63 -14.25 5.90
N PRO A 52 12.06 -13.04 6.08
CA PRO A 52 11.15 -12.79 7.18
C PRO A 52 9.95 -13.73 7.10
N ARG A 53 9.67 -14.47 8.18
CA ARG A 53 8.54 -15.38 8.26
C ARG A 53 7.24 -14.61 8.53
N LEU A 54 6.58 -14.23 7.46
CA LEU A 54 5.30 -13.51 7.47
C LEU A 54 4.13 -14.51 7.61
N VAL A 55 3.21 -14.30 8.56
CA VAL A 55 2.25 -15.34 8.96
C VAL A 55 0.87 -15.17 8.35
N LEU A 56 0.51 -13.99 7.82
CA LEU A 56 -0.87 -13.67 7.46
C LEU A 56 -1.50 -14.70 6.51
N HIS A 57 -0.85 -14.98 5.40
CA HIS A 57 -1.41 -15.88 4.38
C HIS A 57 -1.43 -17.33 4.84
N ASP A 58 -0.36 -17.81 5.49
CA ASP A 58 -0.30 -19.19 6.01
C ASP A 58 -1.39 -19.43 7.06
N SER A 59 -1.67 -18.41 7.85
CA SER A 59 -2.70 -18.40 8.88
C SER A 59 -4.12 -18.46 8.31
N LEU A 60 -4.37 -17.68 7.25
CA LEU A 60 -5.64 -17.68 6.54
C LEU A 60 -5.88 -19.00 5.81
N ASP A 61 -4.85 -19.54 5.12
CA ASP A 61 -4.94 -20.84 4.44
C ASP A 61 -5.18 -21.98 5.43
N ALA A 62 -4.48 -22.00 6.58
CA ALA A 62 -4.70 -22.99 7.64
C ALA A 62 -6.12 -22.92 8.23
N ALA A 63 -6.76 -21.75 8.13
CA ALA A 63 -8.14 -21.55 8.51
C ALA A 63 -9.14 -21.81 7.36
N GLY A 64 -8.69 -22.27 6.20
CA GLY A 64 -9.54 -22.59 5.05
C GLY A 64 -10.02 -21.36 4.27
N VAL A 65 -9.42 -20.19 4.47
CA VAL A 65 -9.66 -18.99 3.65
C VAL A 65 -8.75 -19.08 2.44
N ALA A 66 -9.30 -18.97 1.23
CA ALA A 66 -8.50 -19.01 0.02
C ALA A 66 -7.59 -17.77 -0.09
N THR A 67 -6.27 -17.96 -0.09
CA THR A 67 -5.30 -16.85 -0.21
C THR A 67 -4.59 -16.75 -1.54
N ALA A 68 -4.93 -17.60 -2.53
CA ALA A 68 -4.20 -17.66 -3.80
C ALA A 68 -4.05 -16.29 -4.49
N HIS A 69 -5.11 -15.48 -4.51
CA HIS A 69 -5.08 -14.13 -5.09
C HIS A 69 -4.29 -13.13 -4.23
N ALA A 70 -4.42 -13.20 -2.90
CA ALA A 70 -3.66 -12.37 -1.97
C ALA A 70 -2.15 -12.64 -2.07
N ARG A 71 -1.75 -13.92 -2.13
CA ARG A 71 -0.35 -14.33 -2.33
C ARG A 71 0.19 -13.88 -3.69
N ALA A 72 -0.56 -14.10 -4.77
CA ALA A 72 -0.13 -13.63 -6.10
C ALA A 72 0.07 -12.10 -6.15
N ALA A 73 -0.79 -11.34 -5.46
CA ALA A 73 -0.64 -9.91 -5.32
C ALA A 73 0.59 -9.53 -4.48
N ARG A 74 0.84 -10.26 -3.38
CA ARG A 74 2.04 -10.10 -2.55
C ARG A 74 3.33 -10.36 -3.32
N ASP A 75 3.41 -11.47 -4.06
CA ASP A 75 4.53 -11.80 -4.93
C ASP A 75 4.75 -10.69 -5.98
N GLY A 76 3.66 -10.18 -6.54
CA GLY A 76 3.68 -9.06 -7.47
C GLY A 76 4.26 -7.78 -6.86
N PHE A 77 3.93 -7.48 -5.59
CA PHE A 77 4.49 -6.36 -4.84
C PHE A 77 5.98 -6.58 -4.50
N GLU A 78 6.35 -7.75 -4.00
CA GLU A 78 7.73 -8.14 -3.70
C GLU A 78 8.62 -8.05 -4.94
N ALA A 79 8.11 -8.46 -6.11
CA ALA A 79 8.81 -8.32 -7.37
C ALA A 79 9.09 -6.85 -7.73
N GLN A 80 8.27 -5.89 -7.29
CA GLN A 80 8.55 -4.45 -7.45
C GLN A 80 9.58 -3.97 -6.44
N VAL A 81 9.40 -4.32 -5.17
CA VAL A 81 10.29 -3.94 -4.08
C VAL A 81 11.71 -4.47 -4.31
N GLY A 82 11.85 -5.71 -4.79
CA GLY A 82 13.15 -6.29 -5.13
C GLY A 82 13.90 -5.57 -6.26
N ARG A 83 13.23 -4.68 -7.00
CA ARG A 83 13.87 -3.81 -8.01
C ARG A 83 14.24 -2.42 -7.46
N LEU A 84 13.90 -2.10 -6.21
CA LEU A 84 14.35 -0.89 -5.52
C LEU A 84 15.77 -1.10 -5.00
N THR A 85 16.75 -0.79 -5.85
CA THR A 85 18.14 -0.56 -5.41
C THR A 85 18.22 0.71 -4.54
N ARG A 86 19.26 0.83 -3.70
CA ARG A 86 19.52 2.05 -2.89
C ARG A 86 19.38 3.35 -3.68
N VAL A 87 19.92 3.39 -4.91
CA VAL A 87 19.88 4.59 -5.75
C VAL A 87 18.49 4.85 -6.33
N SER A 88 17.74 3.81 -6.71
CA SER A 88 16.36 3.99 -7.21
C SER A 88 15.37 4.29 -6.08
N ALA A 89 15.63 3.80 -4.87
CA ALA A 89 14.83 4.06 -3.68
C ALA A 89 14.82 5.56 -3.34
N GLU A 90 15.99 6.20 -3.39
CA GLU A 90 16.18 7.64 -3.18
C GLU A 90 15.84 8.51 -4.41
N ALA A 91 15.58 7.90 -5.57
CA ALA A 91 15.24 8.66 -6.77
C ALA A 91 13.83 9.26 -6.66
N SER A 92 13.68 10.49 -7.15
CA SER A 92 12.37 11.15 -7.25
C SER A 92 11.37 10.27 -7.98
N ILE A 93 10.12 10.28 -7.51
CA ILE A 93 9.00 9.60 -8.18
C ILE A 93 8.80 10.11 -9.61
N ALA A 94 9.29 11.30 -9.97
CA ALA A 94 9.20 11.82 -11.32
C ALA A 94 10.09 11.03 -12.31
N ILE A 95 11.08 10.25 -11.83
CA ILE A 95 12.05 9.55 -12.67
C ILE A 95 11.68 8.07 -12.79
N SER A 96 11.73 7.51 -14.01
CA SER A 96 11.51 6.08 -14.23
C SER A 96 12.78 5.28 -13.92
N ARG A 97 12.90 4.71 -12.72
CA ARG A 97 14.06 3.87 -12.36
C ARG A 97 13.67 2.69 -11.46
N GLY A 98 13.98 1.47 -11.91
CA GLY A 98 13.87 0.25 -11.12
C GLY A 98 12.44 -0.31 -11.01
N ALA A 99 11.72 0.10 -9.97
CA ALA A 99 10.40 -0.41 -9.64
C ALA A 99 9.27 0.33 -10.40
N ASP A 100 8.21 -0.41 -10.74
CA ASP A 100 6.96 0.18 -11.22
C ASP A 100 6.06 0.47 -10.01
N LEU A 101 6.04 1.74 -9.59
CA LEU A 101 5.32 2.21 -8.41
C LEU A 101 3.80 2.08 -8.58
N ALA A 102 3.28 2.25 -9.79
CA ALA A 102 1.86 2.08 -10.08
C ALA A 102 1.44 0.62 -9.92
N ARG A 103 2.27 -0.31 -10.44
CA ARG A 103 2.05 -1.75 -10.25
C ARG A 103 2.19 -2.15 -8.79
N ALA A 104 3.18 -1.62 -8.06
CA ALA A 104 3.31 -1.88 -6.62
C ALA A 104 2.04 -1.45 -5.86
N ALA A 105 1.53 -0.24 -6.12
CA ALA A 105 0.31 0.26 -5.50
C ALA A 105 -0.95 -0.55 -5.90
N LEU A 106 -1.01 -1.08 -7.12
CA LEU A 106 -2.11 -1.95 -7.55
C LEU A 106 -2.03 -3.35 -6.94
N CYS A 107 -0.82 -3.91 -6.77
CA CYS A 107 -0.61 -5.16 -6.05
C CYS A 107 -1.05 -5.03 -4.58
N VAL A 108 -0.71 -3.92 -3.92
CA VAL A 108 -1.23 -3.58 -2.58
C VAL A 108 -2.77 -3.61 -2.56
N ALA A 109 -3.41 -2.97 -3.54
CA ALA A 109 -4.86 -2.93 -3.61
C ALA A 109 -5.48 -4.31 -3.91
N ALA A 110 -4.82 -5.11 -4.75
CA ALA A 110 -5.28 -6.46 -5.11
C ALA A 110 -5.22 -7.42 -3.92
N GLU A 111 -4.17 -7.32 -3.11
CA GLU A 111 -4.05 -8.07 -1.87
C GLU A 111 -5.15 -7.68 -0.88
N ASP A 112 -5.29 -6.39 -0.59
CA ASP A 112 -6.28 -5.89 0.38
C ASP A 112 -7.73 -6.11 -0.06
N ASP A 113 -7.99 -6.16 -1.38
CA ASP A 113 -9.28 -6.59 -1.93
C ASP A 113 -9.47 -8.08 -1.68
N SER A 114 -8.50 -8.94 -2.02
CA SER A 114 -8.60 -10.39 -1.79
C SER A 114 -8.73 -10.78 -0.32
N LEU A 115 -8.19 -10.00 0.62
CA LEU A 115 -8.28 -10.29 2.06
C LEU A 115 -9.69 -10.08 2.63
N VAL A 116 -10.53 -9.29 1.95
CA VAL A 116 -11.86 -8.87 2.45
C VAL A 116 -12.99 -9.28 1.51
N SER A 117 -12.72 -9.32 0.21
CA SER A 117 -13.66 -9.75 -0.81
C SER A 117 -13.78 -11.27 -0.83
N HIS A 118 -15.01 -11.76 -0.98
CA HIS A 118 -15.29 -13.16 -1.29
C HIS A 118 -15.31 -13.41 -2.82
N SER A 119 -14.86 -12.44 -3.62
CA SER A 119 -14.78 -12.57 -5.07
C SER A 119 -13.84 -13.70 -5.46
N SER A 120 -14.28 -14.57 -6.37
CA SER A 120 -13.42 -15.56 -7.01
C SER A 120 -12.51 -14.94 -8.07
N VAL A 121 -12.76 -13.68 -8.47
CA VAL A 121 -12.03 -12.97 -9.51
C VAL A 121 -11.05 -11.99 -8.86
N PRO A 122 -9.76 -12.04 -9.20
CA PRO A 122 -8.77 -11.12 -8.67
C PRO A 122 -8.93 -9.72 -9.29
N LEU A 123 -8.48 -8.70 -8.56
CA LEU A 123 -8.37 -7.35 -9.08
C LEU A 123 -7.47 -7.32 -10.33
N PRO A 124 -7.94 -6.81 -11.48
CA PRO A 124 -7.21 -6.92 -12.74
C PRO A 124 -6.10 -5.86 -12.83
N VAL A 125 -4.96 -6.12 -12.16
CA VAL A 125 -3.81 -5.20 -12.08
C VAL A 125 -3.39 -4.70 -13.47
N ASP A 126 -3.20 -5.60 -14.44
CA ASP A 126 -2.75 -5.22 -15.78
C ASP A 126 -3.75 -4.33 -16.53
N ALA A 127 -5.05 -4.51 -16.30
CA ALA A 127 -6.07 -3.66 -16.91
C ALA A 127 -6.02 -2.22 -16.35
N PHE A 128 -5.71 -2.07 -15.06
CA PHE A 128 -5.54 -0.74 -14.46
C PHE A 128 -4.21 -0.08 -14.85
N ILE A 129 -3.15 -0.86 -15.08
CA ILE A 129 -1.91 -0.35 -15.69
C ILE A 129 -2.19 0.17 -17.10
N ALA A 130 -2.84 -0.63 -17.96
CA ALA A 130 -3.20 -0.20 -19.32
C ALA A 130 -4.07 1.08 -19.29
N ARG A 131 -4.99 1.19 -18.33
CA ARG A 131 -5.80 2.41 -18.15
C ARG A 131 -4.98 3.63 -17.75
N LEU A 132 -3.91 3.45 -16.99
CA LEU A 132 -2.98 4.51 -16.62
C LEU A 132 -2.10 4.90 -17.82
N ASP A 133 -1.66 3.93 -18.61
CA ASP A 133 -0.94 4.17 -19.87
C ASP A 133 -1.83 4.94 -20.88
N ASP A 134 -3.11 4.58 -21.00
CA ASP A 134 -4.10 5.31 -21.81
C ASP A 134 -4.31 6.75 -21.31
N LEU A 135 -4.28 6.96 -19.99
CA LEU A 135 -4.35 8.28 -19.39
C LEU A 135 -3.12 9.13 -19.73
N SER A 136 -1.94 8.55 -19.65
CA SER A 136 -0.67 9.23 -19.92
C SER A 136 -0.45 9.50 -21.42
N SER A 137 -0.70 8.52 -22.27
CA SER A 137 -0.67 8.69 -23.73
C SER A 137 -1.75 9.67 -24.20
N GLY A 138 -2.90 9.70 -23.54
CA GLY A 138 -3.95 10.69 -23.79
C GLY A 138 -3.54 12.14 -23.51
N PHE A 139 -2.57 12.39 -22.62
CA PHE A 139 -1.98 13.72 -22.43
C PHE A 139 -1.09 14.11 -23.61
N CYS A 140 -0.28 13.15 -24.08
CA CYS A 140 0.59 13.33 -25.24
C CYS A 140 -0.19 13.46 -26.56
N ALA A 141 -1.45 13.04 -26.57
CA ALA A 141 -2.33 13.06 -27.74
C ALA A 141 -3.23 14.32 -27.79
N GLY A 142 -3.46 14.80 -29.02
CA GLY A 142 -4.57 15.67 -29.40
C GLY A 142 -4.82 16.90 -28.52
N GLY A 143 -4.21 18.05 -28.86
CA GLY A 143 -4.54 19.37 -28.29
C GLY A 143 -4.29 19.57 -26.79
N ASN A 144 -4.04 18.50 -26.02
CA ASN A 144 -3.76 18.54 -24.59
C ASN A 144 -2.27 18.76 -24.29
N PHE A 145 -1.40 18.58 -25.28
CA PHE A 145 0.03 18.82 -25.14
C PHE A 145 0.35 20.28 -25.49
N PRO A 146 1.25 20.94 -24.77
CA PRO A 146 1.60 22.33 -25.05
C PRO A 146 2.26 22.51 -26.44
N PRO A 147 2.23 23.74 -26.99
CA PRO A 147 2.93 24.05 -28.23
C PRO A 147 4.44 23.77 -28.16
N TYR A 148 5.06 23.55 -29.31
CA TYR A 148 6.50 23.32 -29.41
C TYR A 148 7.30 24.46 -28.78
N ARG A 149 8.29 24.14 -27.93
CA ARG A 149 9.12 25.08 -27.14
C ARG A 149 8.35 25.99 -26.18
N ALA A 150 7.20 25.53 -25.68
CA ALA A 150 6.55 26.20 -24.58
C ALA A 150 7.47 26.22 -23.32
N PRO A 151 7.50 27.32 -22.55
CA PRO A 151 8.21 27.36 -21.28
C PRO A 151 7.71 26.27 -20.31
N PRO A 152 8.55 25.78 -19.37
CA PRO A 152 8.15 24.75 -18.40
C PRO A 152 6.86 25.09 -17.64
N GLU A 153 6.65 26.36 -17.28
CA GLU A 153 5.44 26.82 -16.58
C GLU A 153 4.17 26.56 -17.40
N VAL A 154 4.25 26.78 -18.71
CA VAL A 154 3.14 26.54 -19.63
C VAL A 154 2.91 25.04 -19.78
N PHE A 155 3.97 24.24 -19.83
CA PHE A 155 3.83 22.78 -19.84
C PHE A 155 3.08 22.27 -18.60
N PHE A 156 3.44 22.72 -17.41
CA PHE A 156 2.79 22.28 -16.17
C PHE A 156 1.36 22.79 -16.06
N ASP A 157 1.04 24.00 -16.55
CA ASP A 157 -0.34 24.49 -16.64
C ASP A 157 -1.21 23.60 -17.55
N TYR A 158 -0.67 23.10 -18.66
CA TYR A 158 -1.36 22.13 -19.52
C TYR A 158 -1.57 20.79 -18.83
N LEU A 159 -0.55 20.27 -18.13
CA LEU A 159 -0.66 19.01 -17.39
C LEU A 159 -1.68 19.11 -16.25
N ASP A 160 -1.64 20.20 -15.48
CA ASP A 160 -2.57 20.46 -14.39
C ASP A 160 -4.00 20.60 -14.90
N ARG A 161 -4.23 21.33 -16.00
CA ARG A 161 -5.55 21.42 -16.65
C ARG A 161 -6.00 20.06 -17.18
N TYR A 162 -5.13 19.30 -17.82
CA TYR A 162 -5.48 17.98 -18.33
C TYR A 162 -5.92 17.05 -17.18
N LEU A 163 -5.13 16.95 -16.12
CA LEU A 163 -5.39 16.01 -15.04
C LEU A 163 -6.58 16.45 -14.18
N TYR A 164 -6.57 17.70 -13.71
CA TYR A 164 -7.54 18.17 -12.71
C TYR A 164 -8.82 18.74 -13.31
N VAL A 165 -8.75 19.33 -14.51
CA VAL A 165 -9.92 19.93 -15.18
C VAL A 165 -10.51 18.98 -16.20
N HIS A 166 -9.74 18.55 -17.22
CA HIS A 166 -10.27 17.75 -18.32
C HIS A 166 -10.62 16.31 -17.89
N LYS A 167 -9.74 15.67 -17.11
CA LYS A 167 -9.97 14.32 -16.56
C LYS A 167 -10.67 14.34 -15.20
N GLY A 168 -10.81 15.53 -14.60
CA GLY A 168 -11.61 15.76 -13.40
C GLY A 168 -11.09 15.09 -12.14
N PHE A 169 -9.80 14.76 -12.07
CA PHE A 169 -9.21 14.24 -10.84
C PHE A 169 -9.25 15.31 -9.74
N ARG A 170 -9.59 14.88 -8.52
CA ARG A 170 -9.75 15.78 -7.37
C ARG A 170 -9.21 15.12 -6.12
N ARG A 171 -8.59 15.93 -5.26
CA ARG A 171 -8.16 15.50 -3.94
C ARG A 171 -9.38 15.39 -3.03
N THR A 172 -9.42 14.33 -2.23
CA THR A 172 -10.44 14.17 -1.20
C THR A 172 -9.76 14.05 0.14
N ASN A 173 -10.27 14.82 1.09
CA ASN A 173 -9.69 14.96 2.42
C ASN A 173 -10.51 14.17 3.42
N GLY A 174 -9.80 13.40 4.24
CA GLY A 174 -10.37 12.63 5.33
C GLY A 174 -10.19 11.13 5.13
N VAL A 175 -10.07 10.45 6.27
CA VAL A 175 -10.02 8.98 6.39
C VAL A 175 -11.41 8.35 6.15
N SER A 176 -12.41 9.15 5.75
CA SER A 176 -13.80 8.69 5.63
C SER A 176 -14.03 7.76 4.44
N ASP A 177 -13.24 7.90 3.36
CA ASP A 177 -13.33 7.06 2.17
C ASP A 177 -11.99 6.41 1.82
N VAL A 178 -11.80 5.18 2.29
CA VAL A 178 -10.62 4.34 2.04
C VAL A 178 -10.36 4.12 0.55
N ARG A 179 -11.39 4.21 -0.30
CA ARG A 179 -11.22 4.06 -1.76
C ARG A 179 -10.27 5.10 -2.33
N THR A 180 -10.14 6.26 -1.68
CA THR A 180 -9.23 7.33 -2.09
C THR A 180 -7.75 6.96 -1.93
N MET A 181 -7.45 5.89 -1.19
CA MET A 181 -6.09 5.41 -0.92
C MET A 181 -5.63 4.31 -1.89
N TYR A 182 -6.51 3.80 -2.74
CA TYR A 182 -6.19 2.72 -3.68
C TYR A 182 -6.24 3.17 -5.14
N LEU A 183 -5.15 2.93 -5.87
CA LEU A 183 -4.99 3.45 -7.24
C LEU A 183 -6.13 3.05 -8.18
N HIS A 184 -6.58 1.79 -8.14
CA HIS A 184 -7.68 1.29 -9.00
C HIS A 184 -8.99 2.08 -8.79
N SER A 185 -9.28 2.44 -7.54
CA SER A 185 -10.46 3.20 -7.15
C SER A 185 -10.31 4.66 -7.58
N VAL A 186 -9.13 5.26 -7.39
CA VAL A 186 -8.86 6.63 -7.83
C VAL A 186 -8.97 6.77 -9.35
N LEU A 187 -8.44 5.81 -10.13
CA LEU A 187 -8.56 5.80 -11.59
C LEU A 187 -10.01 5.69 -12.08
N THR A 188 -10.89 5.10 -11.28
CA THR A 188 -12.30 4.93 -11.61
C THR A 188 -13.14 6.12 -11.16
N CYS A 189 -13.02 6.50 -9.90
CA CYS A 189 -13.85 7.53 -9.26
C CYS A 189 -13.31 8.95 -9.44
N ARG A 190 -12.06 9.11 -9.91
CA ARG A 190 -11.37 10.40 -10.09
C ARG A 190 -11.26 11.20 -8.79
N SER A 191 -11.29 10.52 -7.66
CA SER A 191 -11.19 11.08 -6.31
C SER A 191 -10.15 10.27 -5.55
N GLY A 192 -9.11 10.94 -5.04
CA GLY A 192 -7.95 10.27 -4.45
C GLY A 192 -7.21 11.10 -3.41
N SER A 193 -6.32 10.44 -2.67
CA SER A 193 -5.38 11.09 -1.76
C SER A 193 -4.28 11.82 -2.53
N ALA A 194 -3.54 12.71 -1.85
CA ALA A 194 -2.38 13.37 -2.44
C ALA A 194 -1.34 12.36 -2.97
N LEU A 195 -1.14 11.24 -2.27
CA LEU A 195 -0.23 10.15 -2.66
C LEU A 195 -0.64 9.53 -4.00
N MET A 196 -1.91 9.16 -4.14
CA MET A 196 -2.41 8.54 -5.37
C MET A 196 -2.41 9.52 -6.55
N LEU A 197 -2.73 10.79 -6.29
CA LEU A 197 -2.65 11.83 -7.32
C LEU A 197 -1.21 12.11 -7.75
N ALA A 198 -0.26 12.12 -6.81
CA ALA A 198 1.17 12.31 -7.11
C ALA A 198 1.72 11.14 -7.94
N LEU A 199 1.31 9.91 -7.60
CA LEU A 199 1.64 8.72 -8.38
C LEU A 199 1.13 8.85 -9.83
N ILE A 200 -0.16 9.18 -10.02
CA ILE A 200 -0.73 9.38 -11.36
C ILE A 200 -0.01 10.50 -12.13
N TYR A 201 0.24 11.64 -11.46
CA TYR A 201 0.99 12.76 -12.05
C TYR A 201 2.37 12.31 -12.53
N SER A 202 3.06 11.50 -11.71
CA SER A 202 4.38 10.98 -12.02
C SER A 202 4.37 10.06 -13.24
N GLU A 203 3.37 9.21 -13.40
CA GLU A 203 3.29 8.31 -14.56
C GLU A 203 3.10 9.08 -15.88
N ILE A 204 2.36 10.20 -15.85
CA ILE A 204 2.26 11.08 -17.02
C ILE A 204 3.62 11.70 -17.34
N LEU A 205 4.33 12.26 -16.35
CA LEU A 205 5.66 12.85 -16.56
C LEU A 205 6.69 11.81 -17.07
N LYS A 206 6.67 10.61 -16.50
CA LYS A 206 7.52 9.48 -16.94
C LYS A 206 7.24 9.14 -18.41
N THR A 207 5.97 9.06 -18.80
CA THR A 207 5.57 8.79 -20.19
C THR A 207 6.09 9.87 -21.15
N VAL A 208 5.89 11.15 -20.81
CA VAL A 208 6.39 12.29 -21.61
C VAL A 208 7.90 12.23 -21.76
N ARG A 209 8.63 11.88 -20.68
CA ARG A 209 10.09 11.72 -20.72
C ARG A 209 10.52 10.54 -21.59
N ILE A 210 9.84 9.40 -21.49
CA ILE A 210 10.12 8.21 -22.32
C ILE A 210 9.92 8.53 -23.81
N TYR A 211 8.93 9.36 -24.15
CA TYR A 211 8.71 9.82 -25.53
C TYR A 211 9.71 10.90 -26.00
N GLY A 212 10.62 11.36 -25.13
CA GLY A 212 11.59 12.40 -25.47
C GLY A 212 10.95 13.78 -25.68
N LEU A 213 9.79 14.03 -25.08
CA LEU A 213 9.02 15.27 -25.23
C LEU A 213 9.30 16.29 -24.11
N LEU A 214 10.23 15.97 -23.21
CA LEU A 214 10.63 16.80 -22.08
C LEU A 214 12.09 17.27 -22.31
N ASP A 215 12.31 18.58 -22.39
CA ASP A 215 13.62 19.20 -22.62
C ASP A 215 14.19 19.94 -21.40
N PHE A 216 13.54 19.78 -20.23
CA PHE A 216 13.95 20.35 -18.94
C PHE A 216 13.82 19.32 -17.81
N ASP A 217 14.37 19.63 -16.64
CA ASP A 217 14.35 18.73 -15.49
C ASP A 217 13.04 18.88 -14.68
N ALA A 218 12.00 18.12 -15.06
CA ALA A 218 10.74 18.13 -14.33
C ALA A 218 10.83 17.43 -12.95
N GLU A 219 10.27 18.07 -11.93
CA GLU A 219 10.10 17.55 -10.58
C GLU A 219 8.66 17.75 -10.09
N ILE A 220 8.23 16.99 -9.07
CA ILE A 220 6.89 17.10 -8.49
C ILE A 220 6.99 17.68 -7.08
N PHE A 221 6.23 18.75 -6.85
CA PHE A 221 5.97 19.29 -5.52
C PHE A 221 4.81 18.50 -4.88
N PHE A 222 5.10 17.77 -3.81
CA PHE A 222 4.09 17.05 -3.04
C PHE A 222 3.48 17.96 -1.96
N PRO A 223 2.15 18.14 -1.91
CA PRO A 223 1.50 19.03 -0.96
C PRO A 223 1.48 18.43 0.45
N THR A 224 1.98 19.17 1.43
CA THR A 224 1.91 18.82 2.86
C THR A 224 0.65 19.35 3.54
N ASP A 225 -0.05 20.29 2.90
CA ASP A 225 -1.30 20.84 3.40
C ASP A 225 -2.49 19.91 3.10
N LEU A 226 -3.65 20.22 3.68
CA LEU A 226 -4.85 19.40 3.51
C LEU A 226 -5.45 19.51 2.12
N ASN A 227 -5.38 20.63 1.41
CA ASN A 227 -6.14 20.86 0.18
C ASN A 227 -5.30 20.89 -1.10
N GLY A 228 -3.98 21.00 -0.98
CA GLY A 228 -3.06 21.17 -2.10
C GLY A 228 -3.10 19.99 -3.06
N LEU A 229 -2.83 20.27 -4.33
CA LEU A 229 -2.69 19.25 -5.36
C LEU A 229 -1.20 19.05 -5.65
N PRO A 230 -0.77 17.83 -5.99
CA PRO A 230 0.55 17.61 -6.58
C PRO A 230 0.71 18.46 -7.83
N ARG A 231 1.84 19.18 -7.93
CA ARG A 231 2.11 20.04 -9.08
C ARG A 231 3.54 19.86 -9.55
N GLY A 232 3.73 19.88 -10.86
CA GLY A 232 5.05 19.82 -11.45
C GLY A 232 5.72 21.19 -11.48
N TYR A 233 7.05 21.20 -11.43
CA TYR A 233 7.87 22.39 -11.61
C TYR A 233 9.21 22.03 -12.26
N ASP A 234 9.90 23.04 -12.78
CA ASP A 234 11.27 22.90 -13.29
C ASP A 234 12.24 22.90 -12.12
N LYS A 235 12.96 21.79 -11.94
CA LYS A 235 13.90 21.58 -10.84
C LYS A 235 15.01 22.63 -10.79
N GLN A 236 15.39 23.20 -11.93
CA GLN A 236 16.41 24.26 -11.97
C GLN A 236 15.90 25.57 -11.33
N LYS A 237 14.58 25.73 -11.20
CA LYS A 237 13.93 26.87 -10.54
C LYS A 237 13.50 26.56 -9.10
N SER A 238 13.97 25.44 -8.54
CA SER A 238 13.72 25.02 -7.17
C SER A 238 14.17 26.11 -6.19
N LYS A 239 13.31 26.41 -5.21
CA LYS A 239 13.61 27.31 -4.09
C LYS A 239 14.19 26.54 -2.92
N LEU A 240 14.87 27.26 -2.02
CA LEU A 240 15.33 26.71 -0.75
C LEU A 240 14.10 26.26 0.06
N GLY A 241 13.97 24.95 0.27
CA GLY A 241 12.82 24.33 0.97
C GLY A 241 11.90 23.48 0.09
N ASP A 242 12.04 23.51 -1.23
CA ASP A 242 11.25 22.62 -2.12
C ASP A 242 11.70 21.16 -1.99
N GLU A 243 12.95 20.91 -1.57
CA GLU A 243 13.51 19.56 -1.38
C GLU A 243 12.71 18.70 -0.40
N SER A 244 12.13 19.30 0.65
CA SER A 244 11.31 18.56 1.62
C SER A 244 9.96 18.11 1.05
N HIS A 245 9.58 18.63 -0.11
CA HIS A 245 8.33 18.30 -0.81
C HIS A 245 8.57 17.33 -1.99
N ILE A 246 9.81 16.90 -2.23
CA ILE A 246 10.11 15.90 -3.25
C ILE A 246 9.90 14.50 -2.67
N MET A 247 9.00 13.73 -3.27
CA MET A 247 8.84 12.33 -2.90
C MET A 247 9.85 11.45 -3.64
N THR A 248 10.46 10.53 -2.91
CA THR A 248 11.27 9.47 -3.50
C THR A 248 10.41 8.23 -3.76
N SER A 249 10.92 7.32 -4.57
CA SER A 249 10.24 6.06 -4.90
C SER A 249 9.95 5.24 -3.63
N GLU A 250 10.90 5.18 -2.70
CA GLU A 250 10.72 4.52 -1.42
C GLU A 250 9.76 5.28 -0.52
N SER A 251 9.92 6.61 -0.36
CA SER A 251 9.06 7.38 0.54
C SER A 251 7.60 7.36 0.10
N LEU A 252 7.31 7.33 -1.21
CA LEU A 252 5.95 7.16 -1.71
C LEU A 252 5.33 5.83 -1.25
N LEU A 253 6.05 4.71 -1.42
CA LEU A 253 5.53 3.41 -1.00
C LEU A 253 5.38 3.34 0.51
N VAL A 254 6.36 3.82 1.27
CA VAL A 254 6.31 3.88 2.74
C VAL A 254 5.09 4.69 3.19
N GLU A 255 4.84 5.86 2.64
CA GLU A 255 3.71 6.71 3.02
C GLU A 255 2.35 6.10 2.63
N ILE A 256 2.26 5.43 1.48
CA ILE A 256 1.07 4.66 1.11
C ILE A 256 0.79 3.58 2.17
N LEU A 257 1.81 2.78 2.51
CA LEU A 257 1.66 1.68 3.44
C LEU A 257 1.40 2.15 4.88
N ARG A 258 2.07 3.21 5.35
CA ARG A 258 1.83 3.82 6.66
C ARG A 258 0.41 4.39 6.75
N THR A 259 -0.08 5.02 5.68
CA THR A 259 -1.46 5.51 5.61
C THR A 259 -2.45 4.36 5.74
N LEU A 260 -2.24 3.25 5.03
CA LEU A 260 -3.09 2.06 5.12
C LEU A 260 -3.02 1.41 6.51
N LYS A 261 -1.80 1.24 7.05
CA LYS A 261 -1.55 0.72 8.40
C LYS A 261 -2.32 1.53 9.45
N GLY A 262 -2.19 2.86 9.44
CA GLY A 262 -2.90 3.73 10.37
C GLY A 262 -4.43 3.65 10.21
N THR A 263 -4.90 3.63 8.96
CA THR A 263 -6.33 3.55 8.63
C THR A 263 -6.97 2.24 9.10
N PHE A 264 -6.27 1.13 8.95
CA PHE A 264 -6.77 -0.19 9.33
C PHE A 264 -6.34 -0.63 10.73
N TRP A 265 -5.56 0.16 11.47
CA TRP A 265 -5.13 -0.20 12.81
C TRP A 265 -6.35 -0.44 13.74
N PRO A 266 -6.49 -1.63 14.37
CA PRO A 266 -7.66 -1.91 15.21
C PRO A 266 -7.74 -1.10 16.51
N PHE A 267 -6.60 -0.57 16.96
CA PHE A 267 -6.46 0.07 18.28
C PHE A 267 -6.35 1.59 18.14
N GLN A 268 -7.38 2.22 17.57
CA GLN A 268 -7.46 3.68 17.37
C GLN A 268 -8.13 4.34 18.60
N SER A 269 -7.43 4.34 19.75
CA SER A 269 -7.97 4.90 20.99
C SER A 269 -7.62 6.38 21.22
N ASN A 270 -6.47 6.86 20.73
CA ASN A 270 -5.99 8.22 20.94
C ASN A 270 -5.09 8.73 19.79
N GLN A 271 -5.24 10.00 19.42
CA GLN A 271 -4.42 10.69 18.40
C GLN A 271 -3.03 11.10 18.90
N SER A 272 -2.81 11.11 20.21
CA SER A 272 -1.57 11.58 20.86
C SER A 272 -0.58 10.48 21.26
N SER A 273 -0.96 9.21 21.11
CA SER A 273 -0.14 8.03 21.36
C SER A 273 0.18 7.32 20.05
N SER A 274 1.29 6.59 20.00
CA SER A 274 1.64 5.80 18.83
C SER A 274 0.73 4.57 18.69
N LEU A 275 0.61 4.06 17.45
CA LEU A 275 -0.17 2.86 17.14
C LEU A 275 0.25 1.67 18.00
N PHE A 276 1.57 1.51 18.20
CA PHE A 276 2.16 0.49 19.06
C PHE A 276 1.66 0.58 20.51
N LEU A 277 1.77 1.75 21.13
CA LEU A 277 1.33 1.96 22.51
C LEU A 277 -0.15 1.64 22.68
N ASN A 278 -0.99 2.01 21.71
CA ASN A 278 -2.42 1.69 21.74
C ASN A 278 -2.67 0.17 21.68
N ALA A 279 -1.91 -0.55 20.84
CA ALA A 279 -2.02 -2.00 20.77
C ALA A 279 -1.54 -2.69 22.06
N VAL A 280 -0.44 -2.22 22.66
CA VAL A 280 0.06 -2.78 23.93
C VAL A 280 -0.90 -2.48 25.08
N ALA A 281 -1.45 -1.27 25.15
CA ALA A 281 -2.44 -0.91 26.17
C ALA A 281 -3.69 -1.82 26.10
N ALA A 282 -4.12 -2.19 24.89
CA ALA A 282 -5.23 -3.12 24.70
C ALA A 282 -4.97 -4.52 25.32
N ASN A 283 -3.71 -4.92 25.53
CA ASN A 283 -3.39 -6.21 26.15
C ASN A 283 -3.85 -6.29 27.61
N HIS A 284 -3.87 -5.16 28.32
CA HIS A 284 -4.14 -5.10 29.77
C HIS A 284 -5.61 -5.38 30.11
N HIS A 285 -6.46 -5.66 29.12
CA HIS A 285 -7.90 -5.79 29.28
C HIS A 285 -8.45 -7.20 28.92
N GLY A 286 -7.59 -8.22 29.04
CA GLY A 286 -7.89 -9.64 28.77
C GLY A 286 -9.09 -10.25 29.51
N PRO A 287 -9.66 -11.36 28.99
CA PRO A 287 -10.73 -12.12 29.64
C PRO A 287 -10.15 -12.80 30.88
N GLY A 288 -10.23 -12.11 32.02
CA GLY A 288 -9.60 -12.50 33.28
C GLY A 288 -9.40 -11.31 34.22
N SER A 289 -9.40 -10.08 33.70
CA SER A 289 -9.37 -8.85 34.51
C SER A 289 -10.77 -8.47 35.02
N LEU A 290 -11.49 -9.44 35.60
CA LEU A 290 -12.78 -9.25 36.28
C LEU A 290 -12.64 -9.14 37.81
N GLY A 291 -11.41 -9.25 38.33
CA GLY A 291 -11.12 -9.00 39.74
C GLY A 291 -10.33 -7.70 39.87
N ASP A 292 -10.81 -6.85 40.77
CA ASP A 292 -10.10 -5.77 41.45
C ASP A 292 -8.63 -5.57 41.06
N ASP A 293 -8.30 -4.40 40.52
CA ASP A 293 -7.17 -3.64 41.06
C ASP A 293 -7.09 -2.21 40.49
N GLN A 294 -7.34 -1.25 41.37
CA GLN A 294 -7.02 0.18 41.21
C GLN A 294 -5.52 0.46 41.30
N THR A 295 -4.64 -0.52 41.07
CA THR A 295 -3.24 -0.44 41.49
C THR A 295 -2.26 -0.73 40.35
N ARG A 296 -2.24 0.16 39.35
CA ARG A 296 -0.98 0.55 38.69
C ARG A 296 -1.14 1.88 37.97
N SER A 297 -0.62 2.92 38.62
CA SER A 297 -0.45 4.27 38.09
C SER A 297 0.54 4.26 36.94
N HIS A 298 0.05 4.04 35.72
CA HIS A 298 0.74 4.42 34.48
C HIS A 298 -0.24 5.21 33.61
N GLY A 299 -0.14 6.54 33.74
CA GLY A 299 -0.68 7.58 32.87
C GLY A 299 -2.17 7.46 32.53
N ASN A 300 -3.02 8.26 33.19
CA ASN A 300 -4.45 8.51 32.89
C ASN A 300 -4.93 8.04 31.49
N ILE A 301 -5.16 6.73 31.32
CA ILE A 301 -5.81 6.20 30.13
C ILE A 301 -7.27 6.62 30.24
N SER A 302 -7.74 7.37 29.26
CA SER A 302 -9.12 7.87 29.23
C SER A 302 -10.10 6.69 29.26
N ALA A 303 -11.22 6.83 29.97
CA ALA A 303 -12.30 5.83 29.94
C ALA A 303 -12.76 5.50 28.49
N VAL A 304 -12.63 6.48 27.58
CA VAL A 304 -12.91 6.33 26.14
C VAL A 304 -11.90 5.41 25.46
N GLU A 305 -10.61 5.54 25.78
CA GLU A 305 -9.54 4.70 25.23
C GLU A 305 -9.69 3.25 25.68
N MET A 306 -10.01 3.06 26.96
CA MET A 306 -10.28 1.74 27.53
C MET A 306 -11.49 1.07 26.87
N ALA A 307 -12.56 1.83 26.60
CA ALA A 307 -13.74 1.32 25.91
C ALA A 307 -13.42 0.93 24.45
N ALA A 308 -12.63 1.75 23.74
CA ALA A 308 -12.22 1.47 22.36
C ALA A 308 -11.36 0.21 22.27
N ALA A 309 -10.37 0.06 23.16
CA ALA A 309 -9.51 -1.12 23.22
C ALA A 309 -10.30 -2.39 23.55
N LYS A 310 -11.19 -2.34 24.56
CA LYS A 310 -12.08 -3.47 24.90
C LYS A 310 -13.01 -3.83 23.74
N ALA A 311 -13.55 -2.84 23.04
CA ALA A 311 -14.42 -3.08 21.89
C ALA A 311 -13.65 -3.71 20.72
N ALA A 312 -12.42 -3.26 20.43
CA ALA A 312 -11.55 -3.86 19.43
C ALA A 312 -11.24 -5.32 19.77
N GLN A 313 -10.84 -5.58 21.01
CA GLN A 313 -10.59 -6.93 21.47
C GLN A 313 -11.84 -7.82 21.40
N HIS A 314 -12.99 -7.32 21.84
CA HIS A 314 -14.25 -8.06 21.77
C HIS A 314 -14.63 -8.43 20.33
N ARG A 315 -14.40 -7.53 19.36
CA ARG A 315 -14.60 -7.81 17.93
C ARG A 315 -13.67 -8.93 17.45
N LEU A 316 -12.38 -8.87 17.76
CA LEU A 316 -11.41 -9.90 17.42
C LEU A 316 -11.82 -11.27 18.00
N MET A 317 -12.20 -11.31 19.28
CA MET A 317 -12.65 -12.54 19.95
C MET A 317 -13.92 -13.13 19.33
N ARG A 318 -14.77 -12.31 18.74
CA ARG A 318 -16.02 -12.74 18.09
C ARG A 318 -15.83 -13.10 16.62
N GLY A 319 -14.63 -12.91 16.05
CA GLY A 319 -14.40 -13.17 14.63
C GLY A 319 -14.70 -11.98 13.72
N VAL A 320 -14.87 -10.77 14.26
CA VAL A 320 -15.17 -9.56 13.48
C VAL A 320 -13.87 -8.81 13.19
N TRP A 321 -13.25 -9.12 12.05
CA TRP A 321 -11.91 -8.62 11.68
C TRP A 321 -11.93 -7.47 10.67
N THR A 322 -13.09 -7.12 10.12
CA THR A 322 -13.18 -6.22 8.94
C THR A 322 -14.17 -5.08 9.18
N ASN A 323 -13.70 -3.92 9.62
CA ASN A 323 -14.46 -2.68 9.46
C ASN A 323 -13.53 -1.47 9.42
N VAL A 324 -13.52 -0.76 8.29
CA VAL A 324 -12.76 0.48 8.10
C VAL A 324 -12.89 1.46 9.28
N ARG A 325 -14.09 1.61 9.86
CA ARG A 325 -14.34 2.56 10.96
C ARG A 325 -13.76 2.14 12.31
N PHE A 326 -13.41 0.87 12.46
CA PHE A 326 -12.98 0.27 13.72
C PHE A 326 -11.67 -0.53 13.59
N GLY A 327 -11.00 -0.39 12.45
CA GLY A 327 -9.83 -1.15 12.02
C GLY A 327 -10.14 -2.50 11.36
N ASP A 328 -9.16 -2.97 10.60
CA ASP A 328 -9.17 -4.21 9.84
C ASP A 328 -7.86 -4.95 10.10
N MET A 329 -7.89 -5.99 10.92
CA MET A 329 -6.68 -6.65 11.39
C MET A 329 -5.95 -7.39 10.26
N ARG A 330 -6.66 -7.91 9.25
CA ARG A 330 -6.02 -8.57 8.10
C ARG A 330 -5.23 -7.55 7.28
N ARG A 331 -5.84 -6.40 6.98
CA ARG A 331 -5.17 -5.33 6.23
C ARG A 331 -4.09 -4.62 7.05
N ALA A 332 -4.25 -4.50 8.36
CA ALA A 332 -3.22 -3.97 9.25
C ALA A 332 -1.97 -4.88 9.26
N LEU A 333 -2.16 -6.19 9.37
CA LEU A 333 -1.08 -7.17 9.23
C LEU A 333 -0.43 -7.07 7.84
N ALA A 334 -1.23 -7.08 6.76
CA ALA A 334 -0.70 -6.98 5.40
C ALA A 334 0.15 -5.71 5.20
N ALA A 335 -0.32 -4.55 5.69
CA ALA A 335 0.42 -3.30 5.62
C ALA A 335 1.76 -3.37 6.40
N CYS A 336 1.76 -3.92 7.62
CA CYS A 336 2.96 -4.13 8.41
C CYS A 336 3.95 -5.08 7.73
N GLU A 337 3.49 -6.22 7.21
CA GLU A 337 4.33 -7.15 6.48
C GLU A 337 4.96 -6.51 5.23
N ARG A 338 4.19 -5.70 4.48
CA ARG A 338 4.70 -4.95 3.32
C ARG A 338 5.74 -3.89 3.71
N LEU A 339 5.56 -3.23 4.86
CA LEU A 339 6.54 -2.29 5.41
C LEU A 339 7.83 -3.00 5.84
N ILE A 340 7.73 -4.20 6.43
CA ILE A 340 8.89 -5.04 6.75
C ILE A 340 9.65 -5.45 5.48
N LEU A 341 8.93 -5.80 4.40
CA LEU A 341 9.55 -6.15 3.12
C LEU A 341 10.31 -4.98 2.48
N LEU A 342 9.90 -3.73 2.71
CA LEU A 342 10.64 -2.54 2.28
C LEU A 342 11.92 -2.32 3.09
N GLN A 343 12.05 -2.91 4.29
CA GLN A 343 13.20 -2.76 5.19
C GLN A 343 13.55 -1.29 5.53
N HIS A 344 12.54 -0.42 5.54
CA HIS A 344 12.71 1.02 5.71
C HIS A 344 12.96 1.42 7.17
N ASP A 345 12.20 0.83 8.10
CA ASP A 345 12.17 1.26 9.50
C ASP A 345 12.04 0.06 10.44
N PRO A 346 13.00 -0.19 11.35
CA PRO A 346 12.91 -1.29 12.30
C PRO A 346 11.70 -1.22 13.24
N HIS A 347 11.10 -0.04 13.47
CA HIS A 347 9.88 0.07 14.28
C HIS A 347 8.70 -0.73 13.69
N GLU A 348 8.73 -1.06 12.40
CA GLU A 348 7.71 -1.89 11.77
C GLU A 348 7.71 -3.33 12.32
N LEU A 349 8.85 -3.81 12.82
CA LEU A 349 8.97 -5.13 13.47
C LEU A 349 8.20 -5.18 14.80
N ARG A 350 8.31 -4.14 15.65
CA ARG A 350 7.58 -4.09 16.93
C ARG A 350 6.08 -3.90 16.72
N ASP A 351 5.69 -3.11 15.72
CA ASP A 351 4.29 -2.84 15.41
C ASP A 351 3.61 -4.11 14.88
N TYR A 352 4.29 -4.84 13.99
CA TYR A 352 3.84 -6.16 13.55
C TYR A 352 3.75 -7.14 14.70
N ALA A 353 4.76 -7.20 15.58
CA ALA A 353 4.72 -8.05 16.77
C ALA A 353 3.52 -7.75 17.67
N ALA A 354 3.16 -6.48 17.87
CA ALA A 354 1.97 -6.12 18.63
C ALA A 354 0.69 -6.71 18.01
N LEU A 355 0.54 -6.69 16.68
CA LEU A 355 -0.59 -7.33 16.01
C LEU A 355 -0.56 -8.87 16.14
N LEU A 356 0.62 -9.49 16.02
CA LEU A 356 0.80 -10.94 16.19
C LEU A 356 0.37 -11.42 17.58
N TYR A 357 0.70 -10.65 18.62
CA TYR A 357 0.26 -10.93 19.99
C TYR A 357 -1.27 -11.03 20.09
N HIS A 358 -1.99 -10.07 19.49
CA HIS A 358 -3.47 -10.07 19.49
C HIS A 358 -4.06 -11.20 18.66
N CYS A 359 -3.31 -11.71 17.68
CA CYS A 359 -3.70 -12.86 16.86
C CYS A 359 -3.32 -14.21 17.50
N GLY A 360 -2.61 -14.22 18.65
CA GLY A 360 -2.19 -15.42 19.35
C GLY A 360 -0.90 -16.07 18.81
N TYR A 361 -0.17 -15.40 17.91
CA TYR A 361 1.12 -15.89 17.38
C TYR A 361 2.26 -15.46 18.29
N TYR A 362 2.31 -16.06 19.49
CA TYR A 362 3.22 -15.64 20.56
C TYR A 362 4.69 -15.93 20.25
N GLU A 363 4.99 -17.05 19.58
CA GLU A 363 6.37 -17.39 19.19
C GLU A 363 6.91 -16.41 18.15
N GLU A 364 6.13 -16.15 17.10
CA GLU A 364 6.49 -15.17 16.07
C GLU A 364 6.54 -13.75 16.64
N CYS A 365 5.62 -13.41 17.54
CA CYS A 365 5.66 -12.14 18.26
C CYS A 365 6.99 -11.96 19.01
N LEU A 366 7.42 -12.96 19.78
CA LEU A 366 8.69 -12.91 20.50
C LEU A 366 9.90 -12.81 19.56
N HIS A 367 9.86 -13.53 18.44
CA HIS A 367 10.89 -13.46 17.40
C HIS A 367 11.03 -12.03 16.86
N TYR A 368 9.93 -11.40 16.43
CA TYR A 368 9.96 -10.04 15.87
C TYR A 368 10.35 -8.97 16.90
N LEU A 369 9.95 -9.11 18.17
CA LEU A 369 10.44 -8.21 19.23
C LEU A 369 11.94 -8.35 19.46
N SER A 370 12.48 -9.57 19.37
CA SER A 370 13.92 -9.81 19.47
C SER A 370 14.66 -9.20 18.28
N SER A 371 14.16 -9.37 17.06
CA SER A 371 14.72 -8.73 15.86
C SER A 371 14.70 -7.21 15.95
N TYR A 372 13.61 -6.62 16.45
CA TYR A 372 13.53 -5.17 16.74
C TYR A 372 14.62 -4.73 17.71
N GLN A 373 14.79 -5.44 18.82
CA GLN A 373 15.81 -5.10 19.83
C GLN A 373 17.22 -5.21 19.25
N THR A 374 17.50 -6.24 18.45
CA THR A 374 18.78 -6.36 17.74
C THR A 374 19.03 -5.18 16.79
N ALA A 375 18.02 -4.74 16.06
CA ALA A 375 18.12 -3.58 15.17
C ALA A 375 18.28 -2.24 15.91
N MET A 376 17.77 -2.16 17.15
CA MET A 376 17.86 -0.97 18.00
C MET A 376 19.10 -0.92 18.90
N VAL A 377 19.97 -1.93 18.88
CA VAL A 377 21.20 -1.94 19.70
C VAL A 377 22.03 -0.68 19.43
N GLY A 378 22.36 0.05 20.50
CA GLY A 378 23.16 1.28 20.43
C GLY A 378 22.36 2.55 20.14
N GLN A 379 21.05 2.45 19.92
CA GLN A 379 20.15 3.61 19.85
C GLN A 379 19.59 3.91 21.25
N SER A 380 19.82 5.12 21.76
CA SER A 380 19.21 5.57 23.01
C SER A 380 17.90 6.33 22.72
N PRO A 381 16.81 6.06 23.46
CA PRO A 381 15.56 6.77 23.27
C PRO A 381 15.76 8.27 23.59
N SER A 382 15.49 9.11 22.59
CA SER A 382 15.78 10.55 22.65
C SER A 382 14.64 11.40 23.20
N ASN A 383 13.42 10.86 23.28
CA ASN A 383 12.24 11.59 23.72
C ASN A 383 11.34 10.72 24.61
N ARG A 384 10.42 11.37 25.34
CA ARG A 384 9.49 10.72 26.27
C ARG A 384 8.65 9.63 25.61
N LEU A 385 8.21 9.86 24.36
CA LEU A 385 7.39 8.88 23.63
C LEU A 385 8.18 7.59 23.35
N LYS A 386 9.42 7.69 22.87
CA LYS A 386 10.30 6.54 22.65
C LYS A 386 10.61 5.77 23.94
N ILE A 387 10.82 6.48 25.05
CA ILE A 387 11.01 5.84 26.37
C ILE A 387 9.79 4.98 26.72
N LEU A 388 8.57 5.51 26.57
CA LEU A 388 7.34 4.76 26.82
C LEU A 388 7.19 3.56 25.87
N GLU A 389 7.57 3.72 24.60
CA GLU A 389 7.54 2.63 23.63
C GLU A 389 8.52 1.52 23.99
N ASP A 390 9.74 1.85 24.42
CA ASP A 390 10.74 0.86 24.84
C ASP A 390 10.31 0.14 26.13
N GLU A 391 9.71 0.84 27.08
CA GLU A 391 9.08 0.24 28.26
C GLU A 391 7.93 -0.71 27.87
N ALA A 392 7.11 -0.31 26.90
CA ALA A 392 6.02 -1.13 26.38
C ALA A 392 6.53 -2.39 25.64
N VAL A 393 7.63 -2.29 24.88
CA VAL A 393 8.31 -3.46 24.27
C VAL A 393 8.76 -4.44 25.34
N ASN A 394 9.41 -3.96 26.40
CA ASN A 394 9.88 -4.80 27.49
C ASN A 394 8.73 -5.46 28.26
N THR A 395 7.65 -4.71 28.49
CA THR A 395 6.43 -5.20 29.14
C THR A 395 5.76 -6.30 28.32
N LEU A 396 5.60 -6.07 27.02
CA LEU A 396 5.01 -7.05 26.10
C LEU A 396 5.86 -8.32 26.05
N ARG A 397 7.19 -8.18 25.94
CA ARG A 397 8.12 -9.33 25.92
C ARG A 397 8.02 -10.15 27.20
N ALA A 398 8.06 -9.51 28.37
CA ALA A 398 7.93 -10.20 29.65
C ALA A 398 6.62 -11.00 29.74
N ARG A 399 5.52 -10.42 29.27
CA ARG A 399 4.22 -11.08 29.23
C ARG A 399 4.21 -12.30 28.30
N ILE A 400 4.80 -12.19 27.12
CA ILE A 400 4.90 -13.31 26.17
C ILE A 400 5.75 -14.43 26.74
N THR A 401 6.88 -14.11 27.39
CA THR A 401 7.71 -15.10 28.07
C THR A 401 6.92 -15.87 29.13
N LEU A 402 6.06 -15.19 29.89
CA LEU A 402 5.18 -15.86 30.86
C LEU A 402 4.16 -16.78 30.17
N ILE A 403 3.50 -16.31 29.10
CA ILE A 403 2.54 -17.13 28.34
C ILE A 403 3.21 -18.38 27.75
N LEU A 404 4.41 -18.23 27.17
CA LEU A 404 5.14 -19.34 26.57
C LEU A 404 5.74 -20.30 27.60
N ALA A 405 5.95 -19.85 28.85
CA ALA A 405 6.39 -20.70 29.95
C ALA A 405 5.26 -21.57 30.53
N GLU A 406 3.99 -21.24 30.25
CA GLU A 406 2.85 -22.08 30.62
C GLU A 406 2.69 -23.25 29.64
N ASP A 407 2.68 -24.48 30.16
CA ASP A 407 2.53 -25.70 29.36
C ASP A 407 1.23 -25.69 28.53
N GLY A 408 1.37 -25.95 27.22
CA GLY A 408 0.25 -26.11 26.29
C GLY A 408 -0.14 -24.86 25.49
N TRP A 409 0.49 -23.70 25.71
CA TRP A 409 0.27 -22.51 24.88
C TRP A 409 1.07 -22.52 23.58
N SER A 410 2.26 -23.12 23.56
CA SER A 410 3.08 -23.34 22.35
C SER A 410 2.41 -24.27 21.34
N ASN A 411 1.61 -25.24 21.81
CA ASN A 411 0.91 -26.21 20.95
C ASN A 411 -0.50 -25.77 20.50
N ARG A 412 -1.00 -24.63 21.00
CA ARG A 412 -2.27 -24.07 20.51
C ARG A 412 -2.01 -23.30 19.22
N ARG A 413 -2.12 -23.98 18.08
CA ARG A 413 -2.37 -23.26 16.82
C ARG A 413 -3.56 -22.33 17.05
N PRO A 414 -3.50 -21.04 16.67
CA PRO A 414 -4.65 -20.16 16.75
C PRO A 414 -5.81 -20.88 16.07
N ALA A 415 -6.86 -21.15 16.84
CA ALA A 415 -7.99 -21.95 16.40
C ALA A 415 -8.47 -21.43 15.04
N ALA A 416 -8.83 -22.30 14.09
CA ALA A 416 -9.38 -21.89 12.80
C ALA A 416 -10.54 -20.86 12.93
N SER A 417 -11.20 -20.83 14.10
CA SER A 417 -12.20 -19.84 14.49
C SER A 417 -11.72 -18.38 14.55
N TYR A 418 -10.41 -18.13 14.70
CA TYR A 418 -9.86 -16.78 14.70
C TYR A 418 -10.13 -16.12 13.36
N TRP A 419 -9.88 -16.79 12.23
CA TRP A 419 -9.99 -16.18 10.92
C TRP A 419 -11.35 -16.38 10.22
N THR A 420 -12.16 -17.37 10.62
CA THR A 420 -13.32 -17.82 9.83
C THR A 420 -14.68 -17.34 10.33
N LYS A 421 -14.80 -16.80 11.54
CA LYS A 421 -16.09 -16.37 12.11
C LYS A 421 -16.55 -15.00 11.60
N ASN A 422 -16.73 -14.87 10.27
CA ASN A 422 -17.44 -13.73 9.66
C ASN A 422 -18.97 -13.88 9.72
N SER A 423 -19.52 -14.72 10.61
CA SER A 423 -20.96 -14.88 10.78
C SER A 423 -21.53 -13.72 11.60
N GLU A 424 -21.76 -12.58 10.94
CA GLU A 424 -23.06 -11.89 10.89
C GLU A 424 -22.93 -10.51 10.21
N PRO A 425 -23.83 -10.18 9.28
CA PRO A 425 -24.03 -8.81 8.83
C PRO A 425 -24.87 -8.07 9.88
N TRP A 426 -24.38 -6.92 10.34
CA TRP A 426 -25.23 -5.93 11.01
C TRP A 426 -25.11 -4.62 10.24
#